data_AF-A0A7V2VKW8-F1
#
_entry.id   AF-A0A7V2VKW8-F1
#
_cell.length_a   1.000
_cell.length_b   1.000
_cell.length_c   1.000
_cell.angle_alpha   90.00
_cell.angle_beta   90.00
_cell.angle_gamma   90.00
#
_symmetry.space_group_name_H-M   'P 1'
#
loop_
_entity.id
_entity.type
_entity.pdbx_description
1 polymer ?
#
loop_
_entity_poly.entity_id
_entity_poly.type
_entity_poly.pdbx_seq_one_letter_code
_entity_poly.pdbx_strand_id
1 'polypeptide(L)'
;MRHEEPHRNPKPETEKALRIHERLLAEYGDHPWHPRDPVATLVSTILSQNTNDVNRDRAFERLRARFPTWEAVRDAPLPELIEAIRPAGLAPTKGPRIQEALRRITDEQGRVSLDFLAEMPVEEARQWLLSLPGVGPKTAAIVLCFALGKPAFPVDTHVHRVARRLGLIPERTSREKAHELLEAIVPPQIYYPFHLNLIAHGRAVCHARAPRCDTCILRDECAYASSLPRLPAASLTLILIRHAETVANVEGRWVGWGDTGLTERGRAQVEATARRLAREVRDGAAIYTSPLPRARETAEGIGRALGLTPIPVENLREINFGDLDGVTLEEMRTRYPDLYARWRDKTDSEYTWPGGEKRADFFRRVAEACQEILSRHDRGTVIVVAHGGTVRACLAHLMPDKLGKWWEYSLDNCGITRLQIEDGTVRLLTLNDTSHLPEVKKEEL
;
A
#
# COMPACT_ATOMS: atom_id res chain seq x y z
N MET A 1 -11.93 36.24 -40.60
CA MET A 1 -11.84 36.35 -39.13
C MET A 1 -12.37 35.05 -38.56
N ARG A 2 -11.50 34.25 -37.93
CA ARG A 2 -11.93 33.01 -37.25
C ARG A 2 -12.59 33.46 -35.96
N HIS A 3 -13.86 33.14 -35.79
CA HIS A 3 -14.52 33.28 -34.49
C HIS A 3 -13.94 32.20 -33.58
N GLU A 4 -12.98 32.59 -32.73
CA GLU A 4 -12.62 31.80 -31.56
C GLU A 4 -13.81 31.83 -30.60
N GLU A 5 -14.47 30.68 -30.42
CA GLU A 5 -15.43 30.51 -29.34
C GLU A 5 -14.72 30.73 -28.00
N PRO A 6 -15.35 31.43 -27.03
CA PRO A 6 -14.72 31.74 -25.76
C PRO A 6 -14.39 30.45 -25.02
N HIS A 7 -13.12 30.29 -24.62
CA HIS A 7 -12.64 29.22 -23.74
C HIS A 7 -13.47 29.18 -22.45
N ARG A 8 -14.55 28.40 -22.47
CA ARG A 8 -15.38 28.13 -21.30
C ARG A 8 -14.60 27.15 -20.43
N ASN A 9 -14.33 27.50 -19.17
CA ASN A 9 -13.68 26.58 -18.24
C ASN A 9 -14.45 25.24 -18.25
N PRO A 10 -13.73 24.10 -18.31
CA PRO A 10 -14.35 22.79 -18.28
C PRO A 10 -15.21 22.61 -17.02
N LYS A 11 -16.28 21.82 -17.12
CA LYS A 11 -17.10 21.49 -15.96
C LYS A 11 -16.24 20.77 -14.90
N PRO A 12 -16.53 20.91 -13.59
CA PRO A 12 -15.74 20.25 -12.54
C PRO A 12 -15.58 18.73 -12.75
N GLU A 13 -16.59 18.07 -13.30
CA GLU A 13 -16.55 16.64 -13.63
C GLU A 13 -15.57 16.32 -14.76
N THR A 14 -15.46 17.21 -15.75
CA THR A 14 -14.51 17.09 -16.86
C THR A 14 -13.08 17.28 -16.37
N GLU A 15 -12.83 18.26 -15.50
CA GLU A 15 -11.51 18.44 -14.86
C GLU A 15 -11.11 17.20 -14.05
N LYS A 16 -12.06 16.63 -13.32
CA LYS A 16 -11.84 15.38 -12.58
C LYS A 16 -11.50 14.22 -13.51
N ALA A 17 -12.22 14.07 -14.63
CA ALA A 17 -11.93 13.04 -15.62
C ALA A 17 -10.52 13.17 -16.21
N LEU A 18 -10.07 14.40 -16.48
CA LEU A 18 -8.72 14.69 -16.98
C LEU A 18 -7.63 14.32 -15.97
N ARG A 19 -7.76 14.72 -14.69
CA ARG A 19 -6.78 14.34 -13.66
C ARG A 19 -6.71 12.83 -13.45
N ILE A 20 -7.87 12.15 -13.44
CA ILE A 20 -7.91 10.69 -13.35
C ILE A 20 -7.22 10.08 -14.59
N HIS A 21 -7.47 10.60 -15.78
CA HIS A 21 -6.82 10.16 -17.00
C HIS A 21 -5.29 10.26 -16.91
N GLU A 22 -4.75 11.39 -16.45
CA GLU A 22 -3.30 11.58 -16.28
C GLU A 22 -2.68 10.56 -15.33
N ARG A 23 -3.28 10.33 -14.16
CA ARG A 23 -2.79 9.34 -13.20
C ARG A 23 -2.86 7.92 -13.74
N LEU A 24 -3.95 7.59 -14.44
CA LEU A 24 -4.12 6.30 -15.09
C LEU A 24 -3.13 6.09 -16.25
N LEU A 25 -2.81 7.15 -17.00
CA LEU A 25 -1.81 7.13 -18.06
C LEU A 25 -0.41 6.89 -17.50
N ALA A 26 -0.07 7.52 -16.37
CA ALA A 26 1.21 7.32 -15.70
C ALA A 26 1.39 5.88 -15.17
N GLU A 27 0.31 5.26 -14.69
CA GLU A 27 0.33 3.90 -14.12
C GLU A 27 0.29 2.79 -15.19
N TYR A 28 -0.59 2.93 -16.18
CA TYR A 28 -0.88 1.86 -17.14
C TYR A 28 -0.33 2.10 -18.55
N GLY A 29 0.29 3.28 -18.77
CA GLY A 29 0.87 3.66 -20.04
C GLY A 29 -0.13 4.26 -21.03
N ASP A 30 0.43 4.74 -22.14
CA ASP A 30 -0.31 5.25 -23.28
C ASP A 30 -0.77 4.11 -24.21
N HIS A 31 -1.92 4.33 -24.85
CA HIS A 31 -2.54 3.40 -25.79
C HIS A 31 -2.78 4.12 -27.12
N PRO A 32 -1.76 4.22 -27.98
CA PRO A 32 -1.91 4.87 -29.27
C PRO A 32 -2.99 4.15 -30.09
N TRP A 33 -3.95 4.93 -30.59
CA TRP A 33 -5.00 4.42 -31.45
C TRP A 33 -4.43 4.04 -32.82
N HIS A 34 -4.90 2.91 -33.35
CA HIS A 34 -4.54 2.45 -34.68
C HIS A 34 -5.82 2.00 -35.40
N PRO A 35 -6.00 2.33 -36.69
CA PRO A 35 -7.12 1.85 -37.49
C PRO A 35 -7.23 0.33 -37.44
N ARG A 36 -8.45 -0.19 -37.30
CA ARG A 36 -8.74 -1.63 -37.32
C ARG A 36 -9.85 -1.89 -38.33
N ASP A 37 -9.89 -3.10 -38.88
CA ASP A 37 -11.03 -3.56 -39.67
C ASP A 37 -12.32 -3.46 -38.82
N PRO A 38 -13.31 -2.63 -39.23
CA PRO A 38 -14.51 -2.44 -38.42
C PRO A 38 -15.42 -3.68 -38.41
N VAL A 39 -15.41 -4.51 -39.47
CA VAL A 39 -16.12 -5.80 -39.49
C VAL A 39 -15.44 -6.78 -38.54
N ALA A 40 -14.11 -6.86 -38.57
CA ALA A 40 -13.35 -7.65 -37.59
C ALA A 40 -13.67 -7.24 -36.15
N THR A 41 -13.75 -5.94 -35.91
CA THR A 41 -14.06 -5.36 -34.60
C THR A 41 -15.48 -5.70 -34.15
N LEU A 42 -16.46 -5.61 -35.05
CA LEU A 42 -17.84 -6.04 -34.79
C LEU A 42 -17.91 -7.52 -34.40
N VAL A 43 -17.33 -8.40 -35.23
CA VAL A 43 -17.35 -9.85 -35.02
C VAL A 43 -16.64 -10.22 -33.71
N SER A 44 -15.44 -9.68 -33.48
CA SER A 44 -14.68 -9.91 -32.24
C SER A 44 -15.45 -9.45 -31.01
N THR A 45 -16.18 -8.33 -31.11
CA THR A 45 -17.00 -7.83 -30.00
C THR A 45 -18.21 -8.72 -29.73
N ILE A 46 -18.88 -9.25 -30.76
CA ILE A 46 -19.94 -10.26 -30.59
C ILE A 46 -19.39 -11.53 -29.92
N LEU A 47 -18.21 -11.99 -30.32
CA LEU A 47 -17.54 -13.14 -29.70
C LEU A 47 -17.19 -12.89 -28.23
N SER A 48 -16.84 -11.65 -27.86
CA SER A 48 -16.49 -11.27 -26.48
C SER A 48 -17.67 -11.27 -25.49
N GLN A 49 -18.91 -11.33 -25.98
CA GLN A 49 -20.10 -11.30 -25.12
C GLN A 49 -20.14 -12.53 -24.20
N ASN A 50 -20.04 -12.30 -22.88
CA ASN A 50 -19.97 -13.35 -21.86
C ASN A 50 -18.78 -14.33 -22.05
N THR A 51 -17.64 -13.80 -22.51
CA THR A 51 -16.44 -14.58 -22.82
C THR A 51 -15.19 -13.87 -22.35
N ASN A 52 -14.22 -14.60 -21.83
CA ASN A 52 -12.92 -14.03 -21.48
C ASN A 52 -12.07 -13.76 -22.75
N ASP A 53 -11.04 -12.91 -22.61
CA ASP A 53 -10.22 -12.47 -23.73
C ASP A 53 -9.53 -13.64 -24.46
N VAL A 54 -8.95 -14.61 -23.72
CA VAL A 54 -8.25 -15.78 -24.29
C VAL A 54 -9.18 -16.62 -25.19
N ASN A 55 -10.40 -16.87 -24.72
CA ASN A 55 -11.37 -17.67 -25.47
C ASN A 55 -11.95 -16.92 -26.67
N ARG A 56 -12.11 -15.59 -26.55
CA ARG A 56 -12.50 -14.73 -27.68
C ARG A 56 -11.45 -14.80 -28.78
N ASP A 57 -10.17 -14.59 -28.44
CA ASP A 57 -9.08 -14.52 -29.42
C ASP A 57 -8.90 -15.86 -30.13
N ARG A 58 -8.88 -16.96 -29.37
CA ARG A 58 -8.82 -18.31 -29.94
C ARG A 58 -10.00 -18.62 -30.87
N ALA A 59 -11.21 -18.16 -30.54
CA ALA A 59 -12.38 -18.34 -31.41
C ALA A 59 -12.27 -17.49 -32.68
N PHE A 60 -11.78 -16.25 -32.57
CA PHE A 60 -11.58 -15.35 -33.70
C PHE A 60 -10.51 -15.88 -34.65
N GLU A 61 -9.37 -16.35 -34.14
CA GLU A 61 -8.30 -16.96 -34.94
C GLU A 61 -8.80 -18.21 -35.68
N ARG A 62 -9.50 -19.11 -34.99
CA ARG A 62 -10.10 -20.30 -35.61
C ARG A 62 -11.12 -19.93 -36.69
N LEU A 63 -11.94 -18.92 -36.45
CA LEU A 63 -12.91 -18.41 -37.41
C LEU A 63 -12.21 -17.93 -38.68
N ARG A 64 -11.18 -17.09 -38.55
CA ARG A 64 -10.44 -16.52 -39.69
C ARG A 64 -9.59 -17.54 -40.43
N ALA A 65 -9.04 -18.53 -39.72
CA ALA A 65 -8.30 -19.64 -40.34
C ALA A 65 -9.22 -20.55 -41.16
N ARG A 66 -10.44 -20.81 -40.67
CA ARG A 66 -11.42 -21.64 -41.39
C ARG A 66 -12.12 -20.90 -42.51
N PHE A 67 -12.42 -19.61 -42.33
CA PHE A 67 -13.15 -18.76 -43.26
C PHE A 67 -12.32 -17.48 -43.56
N PRO A 68 -11.49 -17.50 -44.60
CA PRO A 68 -10.55 -16.41 -44.90
C PRO A 68 -11.20 -15.07 -45.26
N THR A 69 -12.45 -15.04 -45.71
CA THR A 69 -13.20 -13.80 -46.04
C THR A 69 -14.44 -13.65 -45.17
N TRP A 70 -14.95 -12.43 -45.04
CA TRP A 70 -16.19 -12.19 -44.29
C TRP A 70 -17.41 -12.74 -45.02
N GLU A 71 -17.40 -12.76 -46.35
CA GLU A 71 -18.38 -13.45 -47.19
C GLU A 71 -18.38 -14.95 -46.90
N ALA A 72 -17.20 -15.57 -46.74
CA ALA A 72 -17.12 -16.98 -46.37
C ALA A 72 -17.72 -17.24 -44.98
N VAL A 73 -17.58 -16.31 -44.03
CA VAL A 73 -18.26 -16.42 -42.71
C VAL A 73 -19.78 -16.28 -42.85
N ARG A 74 -20.25 -15.31 -43.64
CA ARG A 74 -21.68 -15.04 -43.91
C ARG A 74 -22.38 -16.25 -44.52
N ASP A 75 -21.71 -16.92 -45.46
CA ASP A 75 -22.28 -17.99 -46.30
C ASP A 75 -21.93 -19.40 -45.80
N ALA A 76 -21.06 -19.52 -44.79
CA ALA A 76 -20.69 -20.80 -44.19
C ALA A 76 -21.91 -21.61 -43.73
N PRO A 77 -21.88 -22.95 -43.84
CA PRO A 77 -22.84 -23.80 -43.15
C PRO A 77 -22.83 -23.50 -41.65
N LEU A 78 -24.01 -23.17 -41.08
CA LEU A 78 -24.12 -22.75 -39.68
C LEU A 78 -23.46 -23.72 -38.68
N PRO A 79 -23.56 -25.06 -38.82
CA PRO A 79 -22.85 -25.99 -37.94
C PRO A 79 -21.33 -25.83 -37.95
N GLU A 80 -20.72 -25.53 -39.11
CA GLU A 80 -19.29 -25.31 -39.22
C GLU A 80 -18.85 -24.00 -38.56
N LEU A 81 -19.66 -22.94 -38.73
CA LEU A 81 -19.43 -21.67 -38.05
C LEU A 81 -19.51 -21.83 -36.53
N ILE A 82 -20.53 -22.54 -36.04
CA ILE A 82 -20.71 -22.82 -34.61
C ILE A 82 -19.50 -23.57 -34.05
N GLU A 83 -18.97 -24.57 -34.76
CA GLU A 83 -17.77 -25.29 -34.32
C GLU A 83 -16.53 -24.39 -34.33
N ALA A 84 -16.35 -23.55 -35.36
CA ALA A 84 -15.21 -22.64 -35.44
C ALA A 84 -15.16 -21.67 -34.24
N ILE A 85 -16.32 -21.14 -33.83
CA ILE A 85 -16.42 -20.18 -32.72
C ILE A 85 -16.71 -20.83 -31.36
N ARG A 86 -16.78 -22.16 -31.30
CA ARG A 86 -17.09 -22.92 -30.07
C ARG A 86 -16.29 -22.47 -28.83
N PRO A 87 -14.99 -22.14 -28.92
CA PRO A 87 -14.22 -21.67 -27.75
C PRO A 87 -14.80 -20.43 -27.09
N ALA A 88 -15.51 -19.56 -27.82
CA ALA A 88 -16.11 -18.35 -27.27
C ALA A 88 -17.32 -18.65 -26.36
N GLY A 89 -17.86 -19.87 -26.35
CA GLY A 89 -19.09 -20.19 -25.62
C GLY A 89 -20.33 -19.49 -26.20
N LEU A 90 -21.52 -20.04 -25.93
CA LEU A 90 -22.79 -19.60 -26.53
C LEU A 90 -22.75 -19.57 -28.07
N ALA A 91 -21.94 -20.43 -28.68
CA ALA A 91 -21.76 -20.48 -30.14
C ALA A 91 -23.07 -20.67 -30.92
N PRO A 92 -24.04 -21.50 -30.49
CA PRO A 92 -25.35 -21.61 -31.16
C PRO A 92 -26.15 -20.30 -31.19
N THR A 93 -25.89 -19.37 -30.27
CA THR A 93 -26.52 -18.03 -30.26
C THR A 93 -25.68 -17.01 -31.03
N LYS A 94 -24.36 -17.07 -30.91
CA LYS A 94 -23.45 -16.11 -31.54
C LYS A 94 -23.30 -16.31 -33.04
N GLY A 95 -23.24 -17.56 -33.51
CA GLY A 95 -23.08 -17.90 -34.93
C GLY A 95 -24.16 -17.28 -35.82
N PRO A 96 -25.46 -17.53 -35.54
CA PRO A 96 -26.55 -16.92 -36.30
C PRO A 96 -26.53 -15.39 -36.28
N ARG A 97 -26.22 -14.78 -35.12
CA ARG A 97 -26.13 -13.31 -34.99
C ARG A 97 -25.01 -12.72 -35.84
N ILE A 98 -23.85 -13.38 -35.88
CA ILE A 98 -22.73 -12.96 -36.74
C ILE A 98 -23.19 -13.02 -38.20
N GLN A 99 -23.73 -14.15 -38.67
CA GLN A 99 -24.16 -14.27 -40.07
C GLN A 99 -25.23 -13.24 -40.43
N GLU A 100 -26.23 -13.05 -39.56
CA GLU A 100 -27.30 -12.08 -39.79
C GLU A 100 -26.78 -10.65 -39.89
N ALA A 101 -25.85 -10.26 -39.01
CA ALA A 101 -25.20 -8.96 -39.11
C ALA A 101 -24.44 -8.80 -40.44
N LEU A 102 -23.68 -9.81 -40.87
CA LEU A 102 -22.93 -9.77 -42.13
C LEU A 102 -23.85 -9.76 -43.37
N ARG A 103 -24.99 -10.45 -43.32
CA ARG A 103 -26.02 -10.39 -44.38
C ARG A 103 -26.60 -9.00 -44.47
N ARG A 104 -27.04 -8.42 -43.36
CA ARG A 104 -27.59 -7.05 -43.35
C ARG A 104 -26.60 -6.00 -43.84
N ILE A 105 -25.33 -6.12 -43.46
CA ILE A 105 -24.27 -5.27 -44.03
C ILE A 105 -24.19 -5.42 -45.55
N THR A 106 -24.23 -6.65 -46.06
CA THR A 106 -24.20 -6.93 -47.50
C THR A 106 -25.43 -6.35 -48.21
N ASP A 107 -26.63 -6.56 -47.67
CA ASP A 107 -27.88 -6.15 -48.29
C ASP A 107 -27.95 -4.63 -48.48
N GLU A 108 -27.37 -3.87 -47.54
CA GLU A 108 -27.36 -2.41 -47.59
C GLU A 108 -26.18 -1.81 -48.37
N GLN A 109 -25.02 -2.46 -48.38
CA GLN A 109 -23.78 -1.92 -48.97
C GLN A 109 -23.29 -2.64 -50.23
N GLY A 110 -23.90 -3.77 -50.61
CA GLY A 110 -23.48 -4.65 -51.69
C GLY A 110 -22.23 -5.49 -51.40
N ARG A 111 -21.55 -5.26 -50.27
CA ARG A 111 -20.34 -5.99 -49.82
C ARG A 111 -20.24 -6.01 -48.30
N VAL A 112 -19.44 -6.91 -47.73
CA VAL A 112 -19.26 -6.97 -46.27
C VAL A 112 -18.22 -5.93 -45.81
N SER A 113 -18.62 -4.65 -45.77
CA SER A 113 -17.78 -3.54 -45.28
C SER A 113 -18.60 -2.56 -44.42
N LEU A 114 -17.95 -2.02 -43.40
CA LEU A 114 -18.48 -0.99 -42.50
C LEU A 114 -17.77 0.35 -42.68
N ASP A 115 -16.94 0.51 -43.72
CA ASP A 115 -16.11 1.72 -43.91
C ASP A 115 -16.97 2.97 -44.19
N PHE A 116 -18.16 2.80 -44.77
CA PHE A 116 -19.11 3.89 -45.01
C PHE A 116 -19.55 4.58 -43.71
N LEU A 117 -19.46 3.88 -42.56
CA LEU A 117 -19.72 4.48 -41.26
C LEU A 117 -18.73 5.59 -40.95
N ALA A 118 -17.50 5.59 -41.50
CA ALA A 118 -16.47 6.59 -41.25
C ALA A 118 -16.92 8.00 -41.67
N GLU A 119 -17.69 8.11 -42.74
CA GLU A 119 -18.18 9.39 -43.29
C GLU A 119 -19.51 9.85 -42.67
N MET A 120 -20.21 8.96 -41.96
CA MET A 120 -21.49 9.31 -41.35
C MET A 120 -21.33 10.10 -40.04
N PRO A 121 -22.29 10.98 -39.71
CA PRO A 121 -22.40 11.57 -38.38
C PRO A 121 -22.43 10.48 -37.29
N VAL A 122 -21.78 10.75 -36.16
CA VAL A 122 -21.55 9.73 -35.10
C VAL A 122 -22.86 9.10 -34.62
N GLU A 123 -23.90 9.91 -34.45
CA GLU A 123 -25.18 9.42 -33.95
C GLU A 123 -25.95 8.60 -35.01
N GLU A 124 -25.90 9.00 -36.28
CA GLU A 124 -26.47 8.20 -37.38
C GLU A 124 -25.77 6.85 -37.50
N ALA A 125 -24.44 6.84 -37.47
CA ALA A 125 -23.65 5.61 -37.48
C ALA A 125 -23.92 4.72 -36.24
N ARG A 126 -24.15 5.32 -35.07
CA ARG A 126 -24.54 4.61 -33.84
C ARG A 126 -25.91 3.95 -33.99
N GLN A 127 -26.91 4.68 -34.46
CA GLN A 127 -28.26 4.15 -34.67
C GLN A 127 -28.27 3.03 -35.73
N TRP A 128 -27.47 3.21 -36.79
CA TRP A 128 -27.29 2.19 -37.80
C TRP A 128 -26.73 0.89 -37.20
N LEU A 129 -25.65 0.97 -36.41
CA LEU A 129 -25.07 -0.19 -35.73
C LEU A 129 -26.04 -0.83 -34.73
N LEU A 130 -26.78 -0.03 -33.96
CA LEU A 130 -27.79 -0.53 -33.02
C LEU A 130 -28.95 -1.26 -33.69
N SER A 131 -29.19 -1.00 -34.97
CA SER A 131 -30.21 -1.72 -35.74
C SER A 131 -29.80 -3.16 -36.07
N LEU A 132 -28.50 -3.49 -35.99
CA LEU A 132 -27.98 -4.83 -36.28
C LEU A 132 -28.33 -5.83 -35.16
N PRO A 133 -28.78 -7.05 -35.50
CA PRO A 133 -29.11 -8.08 -34.51
C PRO A 133 -27.93 -8.42 -33.58
N GLY A 134 -28.15 -8.31 -32.28
CA GLY A 134 -27.14 -8.64 -31.27
C GLY A 134 -26.08 -7.54 -31.01
N VAL A 135 -26.25 -6.36 -31.62
CA VAL A 135 -25.42 -5.17 -31.37
C VAL A 135 -26.12 -4.28 -30.34
N GLY A 136 -25.51 -4.14 -29.17
CA GLY A 136 -25.95 -3.18 -28.14
C GLY A 136 -25.09 -1.91 -28.10
N PRO A 137 -25.43 -0.93 -27.25
CA PRO A 137 -24.72 0.36 -27.16
C PRO A 137 -23.21 0.24 -26.98
N LYS A 138 -22.75 -0.69 -26.14
CA LYS A 138 -21.31 -0.98 -25.97
C LYS A 138 -20.67 -1.45 -27.28
N THR A 139 -21.28 -2.40 -27.98
CA THR A 139 -20.73 -2.93 -29.23
C THR A 139 -20.63 -1.84 -30.29
N ALA A 140 -21.70 -1.03 -30.44
CA ALA A 140 -21.70 0.10 -31.36
C ALA A 140 -20.57 1.10 -31.02
N ALA A 141 -20.43 1.49 -29.75
CA ALA A 141 -19.38 2.39 -29.30
C ALA A 141 -17.97 1.83 -29.54
N ILE A 142 -17.75 0.52 -29.34
CA ILE A 142 -16.46 -0.13 -29.65
C ILE A 142 -16.16 -0.03 -31.15
N VAL A 143 -17.09 -0.35 -32.04
CA VAL A 143 -16.84 -0.24 -33.49
C VAL A 143 -16.52 1.21 -33.88
N LEU A 144 -17.33 2.16 -33.42
CA LEU A 144 -17.13 3.59 -33.71
C LEU A 144 -15.79 4.11 -33.18
N CYS A 145 -15.46 3.83 -31.93
CA CYS A 145 -14.23 4.35 -31.30
C CYS A 145 -12.97 3.58 -31.70
N PHE A 146 -13.00 2.25 -31.66
CA PHE A 146 -11.79 1.45 -31.82
C PHE A 146 -11.42 1.22 -33.28
N ALA A 147 -12.41 1.11 -34.18
CA ALA A 147 -12.12 0.87 -35.60
C ALA A 147 -12.15 2.15 -36.43
N LEU A 148 -13.09 3.07 -36.12
CA LEU A 148 -13.36 4.25 -36.95
C LEU A 148 -12.87 5.57 -36.35
N GLY A 149 -12.27 5.56 -35.16
CA GLY A 149 -11.74 6.76 -34.49
C GLY A 149 -12.81 7.80 -34.13
N LYS A 150 -14.09 7.42 -34.12
CA LYS A 150 -15.20 8.30 -33.80
C LYS A 150 -15.42 8.44 -32.29
N PRO A 151 -15.88 9.60 -31.82
CA PRO A 151 -16.05 9.87 -30.39
C PRO A 151 -17.32 9.21 -29.84
N ALA A 152 -17.28 7.90 -29.62
CA ALA A 152 -18.32 7.13 -28.94
C ALA A 152 -17.71 6.36 -27.76
N PHE A 153 -18.08 6.71 -26.52
CA PHE A 153 -17.40 6.18 -25.33
C PHE A 153 -17.97 4.80 -24.94
N PRO A 154 -17.17 3.72 -24.99
CA PRO A 154 -17.66 2.40 -24.63
C PRO A 154 -17.68 2.22 -23.11
N VAL A 155 -18.77 1.69 -22.57
CA VAL A 155 -18.92 1.38 -21.14
C VAL A 155 -19.13 -0.11 -20.96
N ASP A 156 -18.17 -0.75 -20.31
CA ASP A 156 -18.27 -2.14 -19.89
C ASP A 156 -18.51 -2.26 -18.37
N THR A 157 -18.43 -3.48 -17.83
CA THR A 157 -18.62 -3.72 -16.40
C THR A 157 -17.51 -3.15 -15.52
N HIS A 158 -16.29 -3.01 -16.04
CA HIS A 158 -15.18 -2.38 -15.33
C HIS A 158 -15.32 -0.87 -15.35
N VAL A 159 -15.47 -0.27 -16.53
CA VAL A 159 -15.69 1.16 -16.73
C VAL A 159 -16.88 1.64 -15.91
N HIS A 160 -18.04 0.95 -15.99
CA HIS A 160 -19.24 1.32 -15.23
C HIS A 160 -19.00 1.32 -13.72
N ARG A 161 -18.35 0.28 -13.19
CA ARG A 161 -18.05 0.17 -11.76
C ARG A 161 -17.06 1.23 -11.31
N VAL A 162 -15.96 1.40 -12.05
CA VAL A 162 -14.87 2.31 -11.70
C VAL A 162 -15.37 3.75 -11.77
N ALA A 163 -16.07 4.14 -12.85
CA ALA A 163 -16.64 5.48 -12.99
C ALA A 163 -17.64 5.83 -11.86
N ARG A 164 -18.51 4.89 -11.48
CA ARG A 164 -19.43 5.07 -10.34
C ARG A 164 -18.68 5.25 -9.02
N ARG A 165 -17.68 4.40 -8.75
CA ARG A 165 -16.90 4.46 -7.50
C ARG A 165 -16.05 5.73 -7.40
N LEU A 166 -15.47 6.18 -8.52
CA LEU A 166 -14.74 7.44 -8.57
C LEU A 166 -15.67 8.66 -8.39
N GLY A 167 -16.99 8.49 -8.55
CA GLY A 167 -17.94 9.58 -8.55
C GLY A 167 -17.84 10.44 -9.81
N LEU A 168 -17.41 9.86 -10.93
CA LEU A 168 -17.52 10.49 -12.26
C LEU A 168 -18.96 10.49 -12.75
N ILE A 169 -19.73 9.46 -12.37
CA ILE A 169 -21.17 9.36 -12.62
C ILE A 169 -21.90 8.99 -11.33
N PRO A 170 -23.18 9.35 -11.16
CA PRO A 170 -23.95 9.04 -9.95
C PRO A 170 -23.96 7.55 -9.62
N GLU A 171 -23.96 7.21 -8.33
CA GLU A 171 -23.86 5.81 -7.88
C GLU A 171 -25.02 4.94 -8.39
N ARG A 172 -26.22 5.45 -8.61
CA ARG A 172 -27.37 4.65 -9.08
C ARG A 172 -27.54 4.63 -10.61
N THR A 173 -26.55 5.08 -11.37
CA THR A 173 -26.58 5.15 -12.83
C THR A 173 -26.64 3.75 -13.46
N SER A 174 -27.62 3.51 -14.34
CA SER A 174 -27.70 2.29 -15.16
C SER A 174 -26.54 2.20 -16.16
N ARG A 175 -26.27 1.03 -16.73
CA ARG A 175 -25.16 0.90 -17.69
C ARG A 175 -25.44 1.68 -18.98
N GLU A 176 -26.69 1.66 -19.41
CA GLU A 176 -27.18 2.35 -20.60
C GLU A 176 -26.98 3.87 -20.44
N LYS A 177 -27.43 4.44 -19.30
CA LYS A 177 -27.28 5.87 -19.03
C LYS A 177 -25.81 6.29 -18.81
N ALA A 178 -24.95 5.37 -18.39
CA ALA A 178 -23.53 5.66 -18.19
C ALA A 178 -22.81 6.00 -19.49
N HIS A 179 -23.24 5.46 -20.64
CA HIS A 179 -22.68 5.85 -21.94
C HIS A 179 -22.88 7.34 -22.20
N GLU A 180 -24.12 7.82 -22.11
CA GLU A 180 -24.47 9.22 -22.33
C GLU A 180 -23.75 10.16 -21.37
N LEU A 181 -23.70 9.81 -20.08
CA LEU A 181 -23.07 10.66 -19.07
C LEU A 181 -21.55 10.74 -19.24
N LEU A 182 -20.88 9.61 -19.53
CA LEU A 182 -19.44 9.62 -19.73
C LEU A 182 -19.06 10.32 -21.04
N GLU A 183 -19.85 10.21 -22.10
CA GLU A 183 -19.65 11.00 -23.32
C GLU A 183 -19.84 12.52 -23.09
N ALA A 184 -20.70 12.92 -22.16
CA ALA A 184 -20.89 14.33 -21.83
C ALA A 184 -19.79 14.91 -20.92
N ILE A 185 -19.05 14.06 -20.20
CA ILE A 185 -18.07 14.45 -19.17
C ILE A 185 -16.65 14.35 -19.69
N VAL A 186 -16.33 13.25 -20.37
CA VAL A 186 -14.99 12.94 -20.84
C VAL A 186 -14.72 13.71 -22.14
N PRO A 187 -13.54 14.32 -22.33
CA PRO A 187 -13.18 14.89 -23.62
C PRO A 187 -13.01 13.80 -24.70
N PRO A 188 -13.56 13.97 -25.91
CA PRO A 188 -13.48 13.01 -27.01
C PRO A 188 -12.08 12.49 -27.33
N GLN A 189 -11.06 13.34 -27.16
CA GLN A 189 -9.67 13.07 -27.51
C GLN A 189 -9.06 11.95 -26.65
N ILE A 190 -9.61 11.73 -25.45
CA ILE A 190 -9.09 10.72 -24.52
C ILE A 190 -9.97 9.48 -24.41
N TYR A 191 -11.07 9.36 -25.17
CA TYR A 191 -12.02 8.25 -25.06
C TYR A 191 -11.33 6.88 -25.12
N TYR A 192 -10.47 6.71 -26.12
CA TYR A 192 -9.78 5.45 -26.37
C TYR A 192 -8.81 5.07 -25.22
N PRO A 193 -7.80 5.88 -24.88
CA PRO A 193 -6.87 5.53 -23.79
C PRO A 193 -7.54 5.52 -22.42
N PHE A 194 -8.51 6.41 -22.16
CA PHE A 194 -9.22 6.45 -20.89
C PHE A 194 -10.07 5.20 -20.68
N HIS A 195 -10.79 4.74 -21.71
CA HIS A 195 -11.53 3.48 -21.65
C HIS A 195 -10.62 2.30 -21.30
N LEU A 196 -9.49 2.15 -22.00
CA LEU A 196 -8.55 1.04 -21.79
C LEU A 196 -7.94 1.07 -20.38
N ASN A 197 -7.53 2.25 -19.91
CA ASN A 197 -6.93 2.37 -18.59
C ASN A 197 -7.94 2.21 -17.45
N LEU A 198 -9.22 2.57 -17.64
CA LEU A 198 -10.26 2.24 -16.67
C LEU A 198 -10.49 0.73 -16.56
N ILE A 199 -10.41 -0.01 -17.67
CA ILE A 199 -10.46 -1.47 -17.65
C ILE A 199 -9.24 -2.05 -16.92
N ALA A 200 -8.04 -1.59 -17.26
CA ALA A 200 -6.80 -2.02 -16.62
C ALA A 200 -6.86 -1.81 -15.10
N HIS A 201 -7.24 -0.61 -14.66
CA HIS A 201 -7.42 -0.28 -13.25
C HIS A 201 -8.51 -1.13 -12.57
N GLY A 202 -9.64 -1.32 -13.25
CA GLY A 202 -10.72 -2.16 -12.77
C GLY A 202 -10.33 -3.64 -12.62
N ARG A 203 -9.34 -4.11 -13.38
CA ARG A 203 -8.81 -5.48 -13.30
C ARG A 203 -7.71 -5.62 -12.25
N ALA A 204 -6.83 -4.63 -12.13
CA ALA A 204 -5.65 -4.69 -11.25
C ALA A 204 -5.93 -4.29 -9.79
N VAL A 205 -6.78 -3.28 -9.57
CA VAL A 205 -6.93 -2.62 -8.26
C VAL A 205 -8.40 -2.55 -7.83
N CYS A 206 -9.25 -1.97 -8.67
CA CYS A 206 -10.65 -1.67 -8.34
C CYS A 206 -11.57 -2.88 -8.63
N HIS A 207 -11.27 -4.02 -8.00
CA HIS A 207 -12.01 -5.27 -8.15
C HIS A 207 -13.48 -5.12 -7.72
N ALA A 208 -14.37 -5.90 -8.32
CA ALA A 208 -15.80 -5.88 -7.98
C ALA A 208 -16.04 -6.21 -6.50
N ARG A 209 -15.35 -7.24 -5.99
CA ARG A 209 -15.34 -7.67 -4.60
C ARG A 209 -13.93 -7.40 -4.04
N ALA A 210 -13.86 -6.85 -2.83
CA ALA A 210 -12.59 -6.50 -2.16
C ALA A 210 -11.62 -5.67 -3.02
N PRO A 211 -11.97 -4.42 -3.38
CA PRO A 211 -11.02 -3.52 -4.06
C PRO A 211 -9.82 -3.20 -3.15
N ARG A 212 -8.62 -3.09 -3.75
CA ARG A 212 -7.38 -2.74 -3.05
C ARG A 212 -7.26 -1.22 -2.88
N CYS A 213 -8.18 -0.63 -2.12
CA CYS A 213 -8.28 0.82 -1.98
C CYS A 213 -7.08 1.44 -1.24
N ASP A 214 -6.40 0.67 -0.41
CA ASP A 214 -5.19 1.02 0.34
C ASP A 214 -3.99 1.35 -0.57
N THR A 215 -3.86 0.65 -1.69
CA THR A 215 -2.77 0.85 -2.68
C THR A 215 -3.24 1.58 -3.95
N CYS A 216 -4.47 2.09 -3.96
CA CYS A 216 -5.06 2.70 -5.14
C CYS A 216 -4.55 4.13 -5.39
N ILE A 217 -3.95 4.38 -6.57
CA ILE A 217 -3.44 5.69 -7.01
C ILE A 217 -4.52 6.79 -7.14
N LEU A 218 -5.79 6.41 -7.11
CA LEU A 218 -6.95 7.30 -7.23
C LEU A 218 -7.68 7.50 -5.89
N ARG A 219 -7.14 6.98 -4.77
CA ARG A 219 -7.84 6.92 -3.48
C ARG A 219 -8.32 8.28 -2.97
N ASP A 220 -7.46 9.29 -3.06
CA ASP A 220 -7.68 10.67 -2.62
C ASP A 220 -8.79 11.40 -3.42
N GLU A 221 -9.02 11.01 -4.67
CA GLU A 221 -10.09 11.58 -5.52
C GLU A 221 -11.33 10.67 -5.65
N CYS A 222 -11.35 9.52 -4.96
CA CYS A 222 -12.37 8.48 -5.11
C CYS A 222 -13.51 8.60 -4.08
N ALA A 223 -14.72 8.92 -4.55
CA ALA A 223 -15.92 9.03 -3.70
C ALA A 223 -16.20 7.74 -2.89
N TYR A 224 -16.02 6.57 -3.49
CA TYR A 224 -16.17 5.27 -2.82
C TYR A 224 -15.16 5.10 -1.70
N ALA A 225 -13.87 5.41 -1.93
CA ALA A 225 -12.84 5.27 -0.91
C ALA A 225 -13.08 6.23 0.27
N SER A 226 -13.56 7.45 0.01
CA SER A 226 -13.96 8.40 1.05
C SER A 226 -15.17 7.93 1.87
N SER A 227 -16.05 7.11 1.28
CA SER A 227 -17.23 6.55 1.96
C SER A 227 -16.94 5.27 2.76
N LEU A 228 -15.80 4.63 2.52
CA LEU A 228 -15.39 3.47 3.31
C LEU A 228 -15.14 3.91 4.76
N PRO A 229 -15.47 3.08 5.77
CA PRO A 229 -15.02 3.30 7.12
C PRO A 229 -13.51 3.53 7.07
N ARG A 230 -13.02 4.64 7.66
CA ARG A 230 -11.58 4.81 7.82
C ARG A 230 -11.09 3.54 8.51
N LEU A 231 -10.17 2.82 7.87
CA LEU A 231 -9.40 1.80 8.58
C LEU A 231 -8.88 2.49 9.85
N PRO A 232 -8.98 1.86 11.04
CA PRO A 232 -8.41 2.45 12.24
C PRO A 232 -6.97 2.85 11.88
N ALA A 233 -6.60 4.09 12.24
CA ALA A 233 -5.26 4.60 12.00
C ALA A 233 -4.26 3.51 12.41
N ALA A 234 -3.22 3.32 11.61
CA ALA A 234 -2.19 2.34 11.92
C ALA A 234 -1.59 2.77 13.28
N SER A 235 -1.96 2.03 14.34
CA SER A 235 -1.64 2.35 15.72
C SER A 235 -0.62 1.34 16.18
N LEU A 236 0.59 1.83 16.43
CA LEU A 236 1.71 1.05 16.89
C LEU A 236 1.97 1.36 18.36
N THR A 237 2.07 0.34 19.19
CA THR A 237 2.53 0.45 20.58
C THR A 237 4.01 0.07 20.65
N LEU A 238 4.87 1.03 21.00
CA LEU A 238 6.29 0.79 21.25
C LEU A 238 6.53 0.66 22.77
N ILE A 239 7.08 -0.47 23.19
CA ILE A 239 7.43 -0.78 24.57
C ILE A 239 8.95 -0.82 24.69
N LEU A 240 9.53 0.16 25.39
CA LEU A 240 10.97 0.21 25.68
C LEU A 240 11.23 -0.33 27.09
N ILE A 241 12.17 -1.27 27.21
CA ILE A 241 12.49 -1.96 28.46
C ILE A 241 14.00 -1.90 28.68
N ARG A 242 14.42 -1.45 29.86
CA ARG A 242 15.82 -1.58 30.30
C ARG A 242 16.04 -3.02 30.78
N HIS A 243 17.19 -3.61 30.44
CA HIS A 243 17.59 -4.95 30.88
C HIS A 243 17.46 -5.13 32.40
N ALA A 244 17.33 -6.38 32.84
CA ALA A 244 17.27 -6.76 34.25
C ALA A 244 18.57 -6.44 35.01
N GLU A 245 18.49 -6.41 36.34
CA GLU A 245 19.60 -6.08 37.23
C GLU A 245 20.81 -7.00 37.02
N THR A 246 21.98 -6.38 36.96
CA THR A 246 23.29 -7.05 36.86
C THR A 246 24.11 -6.81 38.11
N VAL A 247 25.16 -7.62 38.33
CA VAL A 247 26.11 -7.43 39.44
C VAL A 247 26.69 -6.01 39.42
N ALA A 248 27.09 -5.50 38.25
CA ALA A 248 27.58 -4.12 38.11
C ALA A 248 26.55 -3.05 38.50
N ASN A 249 25.24 -3.31 38.33
CA ASN A 249 24.22 -2.36 38.79
C ASN A 249 24.17 -2.28 40.32
N VAL A 250 24.26 -3.43 41.00
CA VAL A 250 24.30 -3.48 42.46
C VAL A 250 25.58 -2.79 42.99
N GLU A 251 26.71 -2.99 42.33
CA GLU A 251 27.99 -2.38 42.70
C GLU A 251 28.12 -0.89 42.29
N GLY A 252 27.14 -0.33 41.58
CA GLY A 252 27.20 1.05 41.09
C GLY A 252 28.30 1.29 40.03
N ARG A 253 28.73 0.24 39.32
CA ARG A 253 29.74 0.30 38.26
C ARG A 253 29.10 0.58 36.91
N TRP A 254 29.75 1.43 36.12
CA TRP A 254 29.30 1.70 34.76
C TRP A 254 29.84 0.66 33.81
N VAL A 255 28.94 -0.17 33.28
CA VAL A 255 29.31 -1.21 32.33
C VAL A 255 28.72 -0.93 30.95
N GLY A 256 29.61 -0.77 29.98
CA GLY A 256 29.28 -0.40 28.60
C GLY A 256 29.06 -1.66 27.79
N TRP A 257 30.14 -2.13 27.16
CA TRP A 257 30.10 -3.34 26.32
C TRP A 257 30.55 -4.60 27.07
N GLY A 258 31.10 -4.44 28.28
CA GLY A 258 31.34 -5.55 29.20
C GLY A 258 30.06 -6.27 29.64
N ASP A 259 30.24 -7.38 30.35
CA ASP A 259 29.14 -8.17 30.91
C ASP A 259 29.52 -8.75 32.27
N THR A 260 28.62 -8.60 33.25
CA THR A 260 28.76 -9.17 34.61
C THR A 260 27.66 -10.17 34.93
N GLY A 261 26.78 -10.46 33.96
CA GLY A 261 25.62 -11.33 34.15
C GLY A 261 24.51 -10.73 35.02
N LEU A 262 23.32 -11.33 34.94
CA LEU A 262 22.18 -10.99 35.79
C LEU A 262 22.33 -11.53 37.21
N THR A 263 21.86 -10.77 38.20
CA THR A 263 21.71 -11.24 39.59
C THR A 263 20.54 -12.22 39.71
N GLU A 264 20.40 -12.90 40.85
CA GLU A 264 19.20 -13.71 41.14
C GLU A 264 17.94 -12.84 41.09
N ARG A 265 18.00 -11.66 41.72
CA ARG A 265 16.95 -10.65 41.64
C ARG A 265 16.70 -10.21 40.20
N GLY A 266 17.73 -10.00 39.39
CA GLY A 266 17.61 -9.70 37.96
C GLY A 266 16.80 -10.76 37.22
N ARG A 267 17.07 -12.05 37.45
CA ARG A 267 16.26 -13.13 36.85
C ARG A 267 14.81 -13.11 37.34
N ALA A 268 14.57 -12.81 38.62
CA ALA A 268 13.21 -12.61 39.14
C ALA A 268 12.49 -11.41 38.48
N GLN A 269 13.21 -10.33 38.16
CA GLN A 269 12.67 -9.20 37.40
C GLN A 269 12.31 -9.59 35.96
N VAL A 270 13.12 -10.41 35.29
CA VAL A 270 12.81 -10.95 33.95
C VAL A 270 11.49 -11.71 33.99
N GLU A 271 11.35 -12.64 34.93
CA GLU A 271 10.13 -13.45 35.10
C GLU A 271 8.89 -12.60 35.40
N ALA A 272 9.03 -11.59 36.27
CA ALA A 272 7.94 -10.67 36.57
C ALA A 272 7.51 -9.84 35.35
N THR A 273 8.49 -9.36 34.57
CA THR A 273 8.28 -8.57 33.35
C THR A 273 7.62 -9.43 32.26
N ALA A 274 8.09 -10.65 32.07
CA ALA A 274 7.52 -11.62 31.14
C ALA A 274 6.05 -11.91 31.48
N ARG A 275 5.73 -12.17 32.76
CA ARG A 275 4.33 -12.35 33.22
C ARG A 275 3.46 -11.12 33.03
N ARG A 276 4.03 -9.91 33.19
CA ARG A 276 3.29 -8.66 32.94
C ARG A 276 2.92 -8.55 31.48
N LEU A 277 3.90 -8.68 30.58
CA LEU A 277 3.70 -8.50 29.15
C LEU A 277 2.81 -9.60 28.56
N ALA A 278 2.90 -10.85 29.02
CA ALA A 278 2.02 -11.94 28.56
C ALA A 278 0.53 -11.69 28.84
N ARG A 279 0.18 -10.85 29.82
CA ARG A 279 -1.21 -10.46 30.10
C ARG A 279 -1.70 -9.30 29.23
N GLU A 280 -0.79 -8.48 28.73
CA GLU A 280 -1.11 -7.22 28.05
C GLU A 280 -0.98 -7.32 26.54
N VAL A 281 0.11 -7.93 26.07
CA VAL A 281 0.45 -8.03 24.66
C VAL A 281 -0.45 -9.09 24.01
N ARG A 282 -1.00 -8.76 22.85
CA ARG A 282 -1.85 -9.64 22.02
C ARG A 282 -1.05 -10.09 20.80
N ASP A 283 -1.62 -11.00 20.01
CA ASP A 283 -1.00 -11.55 18.80
C ASP A 283 -0.51 -10.46 17.83
N GLY A 284 0.63 -10.71 17.18
CA GLY A 284 1.24 -9.79 16.20
C GLY A 284 2.32 -8.85 16.76
N ALA A 285 2.96 -9.22 17.88
CA ALA A 285 4.06 -8.45 18.45
C ALA A 285 5.45 -8.87 17.92
N ALA A 286 6.40 -7.94 17.90
CA ALA A 286 7.81 -8.21 17.62
C ALA A 286 8.69 -7.78 18.80
N ILE A 287 9.81 -8.48 19.02
CA ILE A 287 10.78 -8.14 20.06
C ILE A 287 12.17 -7.95 19.47
N TYR A 288 12.76 -6.78 19.73
CA TYR A 288 14.12 -6.43 19.39
C TYR A 288 14.94 -6.32 20.66
N THR A 289 16.23 -6.63 20.56
CA THR A 289 17.13 -6.56 21.71
C THR A 289 18.52 -6.08 21.33
N SER A 290 19.20 -5.44 22.27
CA SER A 290 20.65 -5.28 22.19
C SER A 290 21.34 -6.65 22.14
N PRO A 291 22.45 -6.82 21.40
CA PRO A 291 23.19 -8.07 21.35
C PRO A 291 23.94 -8.40 22.66
N LEU A 292 24.13 -7.43 23.57
CA LEU A 292 24.82 -7.66 24.85
C LEU A 292 24.07 -8.67 25.75
N PRO A 293 24.78 -9.57 26.46
CA PRO A 293 24.16 -10.72 27.13
C PRO A 293 23.04 -10.38 28.10
N ARG A 294 23.24 -9.40 28.99
CA ARG A 294 22.20 -8.93 29.95
C ARG A 294 20.87 -8.53 29.28
N ALA A 295 20.92 -7.87 28.12
CA ALA A 295 19.72 -7.47 27.38
C ALA A 295 19.12 -8.65 26.62
N ARG A 296 19.97 -9.54 26.07
CA ARG A 296 19.53 -10.78 25.42
C ARG A 296 18.83 -11.73 26.38
N GLU A 297 19.42 -12.02 27.55
CA GLU A 297 18.82 -12.90 28.57
C GLU A 297 17.46 -12.35 29.04
N THR A 298 17.36 -11.02 29.24
CA THR A 298 16.10 -10.35 29.55
C THR A 298 15.06 -10.52 28.42
N ALA A 299 15.47 -10.27 27.18
CA ALA A 299 14.59 -10.37 26.02
C ALA A 299 14.15 -11.81 25.74
N GLU A 300 15.02 -12.79 25.95
CA GLU A 300 14.73 -14.22 25.77
C GLU A 300 13.71 -14.70 26.80
N GLY A 301 13.79 -14.25 28.06
CA GLY A 301 12.76 -14.53 29.06
C GLY A 301 11.39 -13.97 28.69
N ILE A 302 11.35 -12.72 28.22
CA ILE A 302 10.11 -12.09 27.73
C ILE A 302 9.58 -12.82 26.47
N GLY A 303 10.47 -13.10 25.52
CA GLY A 303 10.16 -13.77 24.26
C GLY A 303 9.55 -15.14 24.48
N ARG A 304 10.10 -15.96 25.39
CA ARG A 304 9.53 -17.27 25.76
C ARG A 304 8.08 -17.17 26.23
N ALA A 305 7.76 -16.20 27.09
CA ALA A 305 6.40 -16.03 27.61
C ALA A 305 5.40 -15.53 26.55
N LEU A 306 5.89 -14.85 25.50
CA LEU A 306 5.08 -14.33 24.41
C LEU A 306 5.07 -15.22 23.16
N GLY A 307 5.86 -16.30 23.13
CA GLY A 307 6.05 -17.11 21.93
C GLY A 307 6.82 -16.38 20.81
N LEU A 308 7.70 -15.44 21.17
CA LEU A 308 8.48 -14.62 20.24
C LEU A 308 9.98 -14.88 20.35
N THR A 309 10.68 -14.76 19.23
CA THR A 309 12.14 -14.84 19.16
C THR A 309 12.74 -13.43 19.12
N PRO A 310 13.57 -13.02 20.11
CA PRO A 310 14.26 -11.73 20.08
C PRO A 310 15.16 -11.55 18.87
N ILE A 311 15.03 -10.40 18.21
CA ILE A 311 15.86 -10.00 17.06
C ILE A 311 16.99 -9.09 17.56
N PRO A 312 18.26 -9.51 17.49
CA PRO A 312 19.37 -8.67 17.91
C PRO A 312 19.57 -7.50 16.94
N VAL A 313 19.78 -6.30 17.48
CA VAL A 313 20.09 -5.09 16.73
C VAL A 313 21.35 -4.45 17.28
N GLU A 314 22.38 -4.42 16.44
CA GLU A 314 23.73 -3.99 16.80
C GLU A 314 23.76 -2.57 17.40
N ASN A 315 23.04 -1.65 16.78
CA ASN A 315 22.98 -0.25 17.21
C ASN A 315 22.17 -0.01 18.50
N LEU A 316 21.59 -1.04 19.11
CA LEU A 316 20.94 -0.96 20.44
C LEU A 316 21.91 -1.20 21.61
N ARG A 317 23.20 -1.52 21.38
CA ARG A 317 24.19 -1.64 22.47
C ARG A 317 24.22 -0.40 23.35
N GLU A 318 24.62 -0.56 24.61
CA GLU A 318 24.87 0.57 25.52
C GLU A 318 26.00 1.44 24.97
N ILE A 319 26.10 2.67 25.47
CA ILE A 319 27.24 3.52 25.17
C ILE A 319 28.55 2.81 25.54
N ASN A 320 29.54 2.90 24.66
CA ASN A 320 30.87 2.37 24.97
C ASN A 320 31.60 3.34 25.91
N PHE A 321 31.78 2.95 27.18
CA PHE A 321 32.51 3.74 28.18
C PHE A 321 34.03 3.71 28.00
N GLY A 322 34.56 2.86 27.10
CA GLY A 322 35.99 2.75 26.81
C GLY A 322 36.81 2.42 28.06
N ASP A 323 37.80 3.24 28.35
CA ASP A 323 38.73 3.06 29.48
C ASP A 323 38.05 3.18 30.86
N LEU A 324 36.81 3.65 30.90
CA LEU A 324 36.00 3.78 32.13
C LEU A 324 34.97 2.67 32.33
N ASP A 325 34.99 1.62 31.50
CA ASP A 325 34.15 0.44 31.73
C ASP A 325 34.52 -0.22 33.08
N GLY A 326 33.52 -0.50 33.92
CA GLY A 326 33.67 -1.05 35.28
C GLY A 326 34.00 -0.03 36.39
N VAL A 327 34.16 1.25 36.07
CA VAL A 327 34.48 2.30 37.04
C VAL A 327 33.21 2.79 37.76
N THR A 328 33.31 3.07 39.06
CA THR A 328 32.24 3.70 39.84
C THR A 328 32.24 5.22 39.68
N LEU A 329 31.11 5.87 40.00
CA LEU A 329 31.02 7.33 39.97
C LEU A 329 32.08 8.01 40.87
N GLU A 330 32.35 7.42 42.04
CA GLU A 330 33.30 7.97 43.00
C GLU A 330 34.74 7.84 42.51
N GLU A 331 35.10 6.70 41.93
CA GLU A 331 36.40 6.49 41.27
C GLU A 331 36.57 7.44 40.07
N MET A 332 35.52 7.68 39.27
CA MET A 332 35.57 8.66 38.19
C MET A 332 35.83 10.06 38.73
N ARG A 333 35.10 10.46 39.78
CA ARG A 333 35.20 11.78 40.40
C ARG A 333 36.59 12.05 40.99
N THR A 334 37.21 11.02 41.58
CA THR A 334 38.53 11.14 42.23
C THR A 334 39.69 10.99 41.25
N ARG A 335 39.64 10.02 40.33
CA ARG A 335 40.75 9.71 39.42
C ARG A 335 40.73 10.57 38.15
N TYR A 336 39.57 11.06 37.73
CA TYR A 336 39.39 11.79 36.48
C TYR A 336 38.49 13.04 36.67
N PRO A 337 38.88 14.01 37.52
CA PRO A 337 38.03 15.13 37.92
C PRO A 337 37.58 16.03 36.75
N ASP A 338 38.47 16.29 35.79
CA ASP A 338 38.14 17.12 34.61
C ASP A 338 37.13 16.42 33.70
N LEU A 339 37.30 15.11 33.50
CA LEU A 339 36.39 14.29 32.72
C LEU A 339 35.02 14.19 33.41
N TYR A 340 35.00 14.04 34.74
CA TYR A 340 33.79 14.08 35.53
C TYR A 340 33.06 15.42 35.43
N ALA A 341 33.79 16.54 35.49
CA ALA A 341 33.22 17.88 35.34
C ALA A 341 32.55 18.07 33.98
N ARG A 342 33.21 17.64 32.89
CA ARG A 342 32.60 17.65 31.55
C ARG A 342 31.43 16.68 31.42
N TRP A 343 31.53 15.48 32.02
CA TRP A 343 30.43 14.50 32.00
C TRP A 343 29.18 15.02 32.73
N ARG A 344 29.34 15.84 33.77
CA ARG A 344 28.23 16.49 34.48
C ARG A 344 27.46 17.45 33.61
N ASP A 345 28.12 18.11 32.65
CA ASP A 345 27.42 18.85 31.62
C ASP A 345 26.76 17.85 30.65
N LYS A 346 25.46 17.64 30.84
CA LYS A 346 24.66 16.73 30.01
C LYS A 346 24.30 17.32 28.65
N THR A 347 24.55 18.61 28.45
CA THR A 347 24.33 19.31 27.18
C THR A 347 25.53 19.23 26.23
N ASP A 348 26.73 18.90 26.75
CA ASP A 348 27.93 18.70 25.95
C ASP A 348 27.79 17.49 25.00
N SER A 349 27.34 17.71 23.77
CA SER A 349 27.22 16.67 22.74
C SER A 349 28.58 16.17 22.23
N GLU A 350 29.63 16.98 22.44
CA GLU A 350 31.01 16.72 22.06
C GLU A 350 31.80 15.96 23.12
N TYR A 351 31.14 15.61 24.23
CA TYR A 351 31.71 14.74 25.25
C TYR A 351 32.01 13.35 24.64
N THR A 352 33.26 12.92 24.77
CA THR A 352 33.74 11.60 24.31
C THR A 352 34.29 10.84 25.49
N TRP A 353 33.85 9.59 25.65
CA TRP A 353 34.46 8.67 26.61
C TRP A 353 35.88 8.31 26.13
N PRO A 354 36.92 8.39 26.98
CA PRO A 354 38.26 7.96 26.60
C PRO A 354 38.26 6.51 26.13
N GLY A 355 38.81 6.25 24.92
CA GLY A 355 38.78 4.91 24.31
C GLY A 355 37.39 4.39 23.94
N GLY A 356 36.35 5.23 24.05
CA GLY A 356 34.94 4.86 23.91
C GLY A 356 34.19 5.73 22.91
N GLU A 357 32.87 5.81 23.08
CA GLU A 357 31.99 6.53 22.17
C GLU A 357 31.88 8.03 22.49
N LYS A 358 31.69 8.82 21.45
CA LYS A 358 31.20 10.20 21.57
C LYS A 358 29.70 10.21 21.82
N ARG A 359 29.23 11.09 22.70
CA ARG A 359 27.82 11.20 23.08
C ARG A 359 26.91 11.42 21.87
N ALA A 360 27.23 12.35 20.98
CA ALA A 360 26.41 12.58 19.78
C ALA A 360 26.35 11.34 18.86
N ASP A 361 27.46 10.61 18.71
CA ASP A 361 27.52 9.42 17.86
C ASP A 361 26.68 8.28 18.43
N PHE A 362 26.70 8.12 19.76
CA PHE A 362 25.82 7.21 20.49
C PHE A 362 24.34 7.52 20.23
N PHE A 363 23.92 8.78 20.40
CA PHE A 363 22.54 9.18 20.16
C PHE A 363 22.13 8.98 18.70
N ARG A 364 23.02 9.29 17.75
CA ARG A 364 22.76 9.09 16.31
C ARG A 364 22.53 7.63 15.96
N ARG A 365 23.42 6.71 16.36
CA ARG A 365 23.27 5.28 16.02
C ARG A 365 22.00 4.67 16.66
N VAL A 366 21.64 5.10 17.86
CA VAL A 366 20.43 4.62 18.53
C VAL A 366 19.17 5.18 17.85
N ALA A 367 19.19 6.44 17.41
CA ALA A 367 18.10 7.02 16.63
C ALA A 367 17.89 6.26 15.31
N GLU A 368 18.98 5.95 14.58
CA GLU A 368 18.93 5.13 13.36
C GLU A 368 18.31 3.75 13.62
N ALA A 369 18.71 3.07 14.70
CA ALA A 369 18.11 1.79 15.09
C ALA A 369 16.62 1.92 15.40
N CYS A 370 16.24 2.96 16.13
CA CYS A 370 14.85 3.22 16.49
C CYS A 370 14.00 3.50 15.23
N GLN A 371 14.52 4.26 14.25
CA GLN A 371 13.85 4.49 12.96
C GLN A 371 13.73 3.22 12.12
N GLU A 372 14.80 2.43 12.03
CA GLU A 372 14.80 1.17 11.28
C GLU A 372 13.77 0.19 11.84
N ILE A 373 13.72 0.04 13.17
CA ILE A 373 12.71 -0.79 13.84
C ILE A 373 11.31 -0.28 13.49
N LEU A 374 11.03 1.02 13.67
CA LEU A 374 9.71 1.58 13.42
C LEU A 374 9.28 1.49 11.94
N SER A 375 10.21 1.60 10.98
CA SER A 375 9.88 1.47 9.55
C SER A 375 9.40 0.08 9.14
N ARG A 376 9.67 -0.95 9.96
CA ARG A 376 9.25 -2.34 9.73
C ARG A 376 7.84 -2.63 10.24
N HIS A 377 7.24 -1.72 11.02
CA HIS A 377 5.96 -1.95 11.68
C HIS A 377 5.05 -0.74 11.55
N ASP A 378 3.90 -0.91 10.91
CA ASP A 378 2.86 0.12 10.84
C ASP A 378 1.79 -0.06 11.94
N ARG A 379 1.71 -1.23 12.58
CA ARG A 379 0.69 -1.59 13.56
C ARG A 379 1.19 -2.62 14.58
N GLY A 380 0.42 -2.83 15.63
CA GLY A 380 0.67 -3.89 16.61
C GLY A 380 1.55 -3.43 17.78
N THR A 381 2.33 -4.33 18.35
CA THR A 381 3.21 -4.03 19.49
C THR A 381 4.66 -4.36 19.17
N VAL A 382 5.55 -3.40 19.35
CA VAL A 382 7.00 -3.59 19.22
C VAL A 382 7.65 -3.44 20.59
N ILE A 383 8.37 -4.46 21.02
CA ILE A 383 9.10 -4.49 22.29
C ILE A 383 10.58 -4.31 21.98
N VAL A 384 11.26 -3.40 22.68
CA VAL A 384 12.70 -3.18 22.57
C VAL A 384 13.33 -3.33 23.94
N VAL A 385 14.21 -4.31 24.09
CA VAL A 385 14.96 -4.57 25.32
C VAL A 385 16.40 -4.08 25.15
N ALA A 386 16.79 -3.06 25.89
CA ALA A 386 18.09 -2.42 25.75
C ALA A 386 18.63 -1.93 27.11
N HIS A 387 19.33 -0.80 27.11
CA HIS A 387 20.05 -0.27 28.26
C HIS A 387 19.53 1.10 28.68
N GLY A 388 19.97 1.58 29.85
CA GLY A 388 19.52 2.86 30.37
C GLY A 388 19.87 4.03 29.45
N GLY A 389 21.09 4.06 28.89
CA GLY A 389 21.49 5.06 27.91
C GLY A 389 20.72 4.91 26.60
N THR A 390 20.55 3.68 26.11
CA THR A 390 19.87 3.41 24.83
C THR A 390 18.40 3.80 24.86
N VAL A 391 17.67 3.43 25.93
CA VAL A 391 16.25 3.80 26.09
C VAL A 391 16.10 5.31 26.17
N ARG A 392 17.00 6.00 26.88
CA ARG A 392 17.06 7.47 26.92
C ARG A 392 17.28 8.08 25.54
N ALA A 393 18.23 7.56 24.77
CA ALA A 393 18.50 8.06 23.42
C ALA A 393 17.31 7.85 22.46
N CYS A 394 16.63 6.71 22.54
CA CYS A 394 15.39 6.49 21.78
C CYS A 394 14.27 7.45 22.22
N LEU A 395 14.07 7.69 23.51
CA LEU A 395 13.06 8.64 24.00
C LEU A 395 13.37 10.08 23.59
N ALA A 396 14.64 10.50 23.67
CA ALA A 396 15.09 11.81 23.21
C ALA A 396 14.91 11.98 21.70
N HIS A 397 15.08 10.91 20.91
CA HIS A 397 14.82 10.93 19.48
C HIS A 397 13.32 11.05 19.15
N LEU A 398 12.48 10.25 19.81
CA LEU A 398 11.05 10.15 19.51
C LEU A 398 10.24 11.32 20.09
N MET A 399 10.72 11.95 21.17
CA MET A 399 10.02 13.02 21.88
C MET A 399 11.00 14.10 22.35
N PRO A 400 11.72 14.80 21.44
CA PRO A 400 12.80 15.72 21.78
C PRO A 400 12.36 16.84 22.74
N ASP A 401 11.17 17.40 22.55
CA ASP A 401 10.69 18.51 23.39
C ASP A 401 10.30 18.09 24.80
N LYS A 402 9.91 16.82 25.00
CA LYS A 402 9.41 16.32 26.29
C LYS A 402 10.44 15.49 27.05
N LEU A 403 11.25 14.72 26.34
CA LEU A 403 12.19 13.74 26.89
C LEU A 403 13.63 13.94 26.36
N GLY A 404 13.91 15.03 25.63
CA GLY A 404 15.26 15.36 25.17
C GLY A 404 16.24 15.67 26.31
N LYS A 405 15.74 16.11 27.47
CA LYS A 405 16.53 16.24 28.71
C LYS A 405 16.63 14.90 29.43
N TRP A 406 17.33 13.97 28.81
CA TRP A 406 17.40 12.55 29.20
C TRP A 406 17.94 12.28 30.62
N TRP A 407 18.51 13.28 31.29
CA TRP A 407 19.00 13.20 32.67
C TRP A 407 17.97 13.59 33.73
N GLU A 408 16.81 14.15 33.36
CA GLU A 408 15.79 14.62 34.31
C GLU A 408 14.84 13.49 34.79
N TYR A 409 15.03 12.25 34.32
CA TYR A 409 14.22 11.10 34.74
C TYR A 409 15.06 9.82 34.94
N SER A 410 14.55 8.94 35.79
CA SER A 410 15.11 7.61 36.07
C SER A 410 14.54 6.55 35.12
N LEU A 411 15.34 5.51 34.90
CA LEU A 411 14.94 4.28 34.22
C LEU A 411 15.50 3.12 35.03
N ASP A 412 14.63 2.34 35.66
CA ASP A 412 15.02 1.21 36.50
C ASP A 412 15.23 -0.04 35.67
N ASN A 413 15.99 -1.00 36.19
CA ASN A 413 16.12 -2.32 35.57
C ASN A 413 14.73 -2.97 35.45
N CYS A 414 14.41 -3.50 34.26
CA CYS A 414 13.08 -3.99 33.91
C CYS A 414 11.94 -2.95 34.01
N GLY A 415 12.25 -1.66 34.08
CA GLY A 415 11.27 -0.59 33.96
C GLY A 415 10.67 -0.55 32.55
N ILE A 416 9.34 -0.46 32.46
CA ILE A 416 8.59 -0.48 31.19
C ILE A 416 8.16 0.93 30.81
N THR A 417 8.59 1.40 29.63
CA THR A 417 8.13 2.65 29.04
C THR A 417 7.28 2.35 27.81
N ARG A 418 6.10 2.97 27.70
CA ARG A 418 5.13 2.73 26.62
C ARG A 418 4.86 4.01 25.84
N LEU A 419 4.97 3.91 24.52
CA LEU A 419 4.64 4.94 23.57
C LEU A 419 3.56 4.41 22.62
N GLN A 420 2.62 5.28 22.25
CA GLN A 420 1.68 5.04 21.16
C GLN A 420 2.07 5.92 19.98
N ILE A 421 2.15 5.33 18.79
CA ILE A 421 2.53 5.98 17.55
C ILE A 421 1.34 5.85 16.59
N GLU A 422 0.74 6.97 16.22
CA GLU A 422 -0.44 7.06 15.36
C GLU A 422 -0.27 8.23 14.38
N ASP A 423 -0.32 7.95 13.08
CA ASP A 423 -0.22 8.97 12.01
C ASP A 423 0.98 9.94 12.20
N GLY A 424 2.13 9.39 12.59
CA GLY A 424 3.36 10.15 12.85
C GLY A 424 3.40 10.90 14.19
N THR A 425 2.31 10.86 14.98
CA THR A 425 2.26 11.44 16.32
C THR A 425 2.69 10.42 17.36
N VAL A 426 3.67 10.80 18.21
CA VAL A 426 4.12 9.98 19.34
C VAL A 426 3.49 10.47 20.64
N ARG A 427 2.83 9.57 21.39
CA ARG A 427 2.26 9.84 22.72
C ARG A 427 2.93 8.95 23.76
N LEU A 428 3.40 9.55 24.86
CA LEU A 428 3.87 8.81 26.04
C LEU A 428 2.67 8.34 26.86
N LEU A 429 2.55 7.02 27.04
CA LEU A 429 1.50 6.41 27.86
C LEU A 429 1.98 6.16 29.30
N THR A 430 3.16 5.57 29.44
CA THR A 430 3.79 5.30 30.75
C THR A 430 5.30 5.48 30.63
N LEU A 431 5.94 6.07 31.65
CA LEU A 431 7.39 6.20 31.75
C LEU A 431 7.88 5.40 32.96
N ASN A 432 8.83 4.50 32.74
CA ASN A 432 9.51 3.75 33.80
C ASN A 432 8.58 3.02 34.80
N ASP A 433 7.55 2.32 34.30
CA ASP A 433 6.65 1.54 35.14
C ASP A 433 7.35 0.29 35.69
N THR A 434 7.44 0.19 37.02
CA THR A 434 8.06 -0.91 37.78
C THR A 434 7.06 -1.63 38.68
N SER A 435 5.76 -1.35 38.56
CA SER A 435 4.70 -1.89 39.44
C SER A 435 4.57 -3.42 39.40
N HIS A 436 5.14 -4.08 38.40
CA HIS A 436 5.18 -5.53 38.28
C HIS A 436 6.36 -6.18 39.01
N LEU A 437 7.36 -5.41 39.42
CA LEU A 437 8.59 -5.95 40.01
C LEU A 437 8.39 -6.33 41.49
N PRO A 438 9.11 -7.37 41.97
CA PRO A 438 9.06 -7.75 43.38
C PRO A 438 9.58 -6.62 44.29
N GLU A 439 8.99 -6.47 45.47
CA GLU A 439 9.43 -5.49 46.46
C GLU A 439 10.88 -5.73 46.89
N VAL A 440 11.62 -4.64 47.10
CA VAL A 440 12.97 -4.67 47.67
C VAL A 440 12.85 -4.95 49.16
N LYS A 441 13.29 -6.12 49.63
CA LYS A 441 13.44 -6.37 51.07
C LYS A 441 14.52 -5.41 51.60
N LYS A 442 14.19 -4.66 52.65
CA LYS A 442 15.02 -3.59 53.26
C LYS A 442 16.35 -4.05 53.87
N GLU A 443 16.70 -5.34 53.83
CA GLU A 443 17.85 -5.90 54.55
C GLU A 443 19.16 -5.88 53.73
N GLU A 444 19.14 -5.38 52.48
CA GLU A 444 20.32 -5.33 51.58
C GLU A 444 20.66 -3.91 51.08
N LEU A 445 20.34 -2.86 51.83
CA LEU A 445 20.78 -1.48 51.56
C LEU A 445 21.92 -1.03 52.48
#